data_AF-A0A7X8FEG8-F1
#
_entry.id   AF-A0A7X8FEG8-F1
#
_cell.length_a   1.000
_cell.length_b   1.000
_cell.length_c   1.000
_cell.angle_alpha   90.00
_cell.angle_beta   90.00
_cell.angle_gamma   90.00
#
_symmetry.space_group_name_H-M   'P 1'
#
loop_
_entity.id
_entity.type
_entity.pdbx_description
1 polymer ?
#
loop_
_entity_poly.entity_id
_entity_poly.type
_entity_poly.pdbx_seq_one_letter_code
_entity_poly.pdbx_strand_id
1 'polypeptide(L)'
;MWDKVNKFYPPWLEIFPLAFVVFALVYTDFYYHDLPARVPTHFGASGLPDAWSSKSFINVYLLPLINLLVYLFTLLINLFFIMRPDNPRKVVNLSEKEKDALGPERLETIRTFTTRGLWLINTLVTATLAYLTFGSINTALGRQDGLGWFMWLFFAAIMVVSIGMAIKTLKLSSLDHPKIKS
;
A
#
# COMPACT_ATOMS: atom_id res chain seq x y z
N MET A 1 8.72 11.85 -19.37
CA MET A 1 8.00 11.58 -18.09
C MET A 1 8.63 10.39 -17.37
N TRP A 2 8.77 9.25 -18.04
CA TRP A 2 9.34 8.03 -17.46
C TRP A 2 10.78 8.14 -16.97
N ASP A 3 11.64 8.93 -17.63
CA ASP A 3 13.01 9.18 -17.16
C ASP A 3 13.06 9.89 -15.80
N LYS A 4 12.08 10.76 -15.52
CA LYS A 4 11.95 11.42 -14.21
C LYS A 4 11.55 10.42 -13.12
N VAL A 5 10.68 9.46 -13.45
CA VAL A 5 10.23 8.42 -12.50
C VAL A 5 11.37 7.44 -12.21
N ASN A 6 12.12 7.02 -13.25
CA ASN A 6 13.29 6.13 -13.13
C ASN A 6 14.34 6.61 -12.12
N LYS A 7 14.46 7.93 -11.91
CA LYS A 7 15.34 8.52 -10.88
C LYS A 7 14.96 8.07 -9.46
N PHE A 8 13.67 7.87 -9.20
CA PHE A 8 13.16 7.50 -7.88
C PHE A 8 13.23 5.99 -7.68
N TYR A 9 12.63 5.22 -8.58
CA TYR A 9 12.72 3.76 -8.64
C TYR A 9 12.33 3.26 -10.04
N PRO A 10 12.68 2.02 -10.40
CA PRO A 10 12.28 1.44 -11.69
C PRO A 10 10.75 1.31 -11.80
N PRO A 11 10.07 1.97 -12.76
CA PRO A 11 8.60 1.98 -12.87
C PRO A 11 7.97 0.61 -13.06
N TRP A 12 8.72 -0.37 -13.60
CA TRP A 12 8.23 -1.74 -13.76
C TRP A 12 7.89 -2.41 -12.42
N LEU A 13 8.40 -1.90 -11.30
CA LEU A 13 8.04 -2.36 -9.95
C LEU A 13 6.54 -2.15 -9.62
N GLU A 14 5.83 -1.29 -10.34
CA GLU A 14 4.37 -1.15 -10.17
C GLU A 14 3.60 -2.41 -10.58
N ILE A 15 4.25 -3.37 -11.27
CA ILE A 15 3.64 -4.66 -11.59
C ILE A 15 3.24 -5.45 -10.35
N PHE A 16 3.96 -5.30 -9.22
CA PHE A 16 3.66 -6.03 -7.99
C PHE A 16 2.32 -5.62 -7.35
N PRO A 17 2.09 -4.34 -6.98
CA PRO A 17 0.78 -3.92 -6.46
C PRO A 17 -0.33 -4.12 -7.50
N LEU A 18 -0.05 -3.87 -8.79
CA LEU A 18 -1.03 -4.10 -9.85
C LEU A 18 -1.43 -5.57 -9.96
N ALA A 19 -0.49 -6.51 -9.83
CA ALA A 19 -0.79 -7.94 -9.88
C ALA A 19 -1.74 -8.35 -8.75
N PHE A 20 -1.59 -7.80 -7.54
CA PHE A 20 -2.51 -8.07 -6.43
C PHE A 20 -3.91 -7.51 -6.66
N VAL A 21 -4.02 -6.31 -7.25
CA VAL A 21 -5.31 -5.71 -7.62
C VAL A 21 -6.00 -6.54 -8.70
N VAL A 22 -5.28 -6.89 -9.76
CA VAL A 22 -5.79 -7.72 -10.87
C VAL A 22 -6.23 -9.08 -10.33
N PHE A 23 -5.40 -9.72 -9.50
CA PHE A 23 -5.75 -10.96 -8.84
C PHE A 23 -7.04 -10.82 -8.04
N ALA A 24 -7.20 -9.80 -7.20
CA ALA A 24 -8.40 -9.62 -6.39
C ALA A 24 -9.65 -9.48 -7.27
N LEU A 25 -9.60 -8.65 -8.32
CA LEU A 25 -10.73 -8.44 -9.23
C LEU A 25 -11.07 -9.71 -10.02
N VAL A 26 -10.09 -10.37 -10.63
CA VAL A 26 -10.28 -11.57 -11.43
C VAL A 26 -10.76 -12.74 -10.57
N TYR A 27 -10.18 -12.91 -9.38
CA TYR A 27 -10.57 -13.98 -8.46
C TYR A 27 -12.01 -13.81 -7.96
N THR A 28 -12.40 -12.57 -7.64
CA THR A 28 -13.80 -12.25 -7.29
C THR A 28 -14.74 -12.54 -8.44
N ASP A 29 -14.41 -12.09 -9.65
CA ASP A 29 -15.25 -12.28 -10.83
C ASP A 29 -15.44 -13.76 -11.17
N PHE A 30 -14.34 -14.52 -11.17
CA PHE A 30 -14.32 -15.94 -11.48
C PHE A 30 -15.25 -16.77 -10.59
N TYR A 31 -15.30 -16.47 -9.27
CA TYR A 31 -16.13 -17.20 -8.31
C TYR A 31 -17.46 -16.52 -7.99
N TYR A 32 -17.76 -15.35 -8.56
CA TYR A 32 -18.93 -14.57 -8.16
C TYR A 32 -20.22 -15.39 -8.26
N HIS A 33 -20.38 -16.17 -9.32
CA HIS A 33 -21.59 -16.99 -9.52
C HIS A 33 -21.70 -18.16 -8.53
N ASP A 34 -20.58 -18.75 -8.13
CA ASP A 34 -20.52 -19.90 -7.21
C ASP A 34 -20.79 -19.50 -5.74
N LEU A 35 -20.67 -18.20 -5.42
CA LEU A 35 -20.88 -17.72 -4.05
C LEU A 35 -22.32 -18.00 -3.57
N PRO A 36 -22.49 -18.51 -2.34
CA PRO A 36 -23.82 -18.78 -1.77
C PRO A 36 -24.59 -17.50 -1.42
N ALA A 37 -25.82 -17.66 -0.94
CA ALA A 37 -26.70 -16.54 -0.59
C ALA A 37 -26.15 -15.63 0.52
N ARG A 38 -25.21 -16.12 1.35
CA ARG A 38 -24.54 -15.34 2.41
C ARG A 38 -23.03 -15.36 2.25
N VAL A 39 -22.39 -14.21 2.43
CA VAL A 39 -20.93 -14.04 2.36
C VAL A 39 -20.41 -13.37 3.63
N PRO A 40 -19.18 -13.67 4.07
CA PRO A 40 -18.59 -13.01 5.22
C PRO A 40 -18.29 -11.55 4.88
N THR A 41 -18.54 -10.64 5.82
CA THR A 41 -18.30 -9.21 5.67
C THR A 41 -17.40 -8.62 6.74
N HIS A 42 -17.15 -9.37 7.82
CA HIS A 42 -16.17 -9.03 8.84
C HIS A 42 -15.52 -10.30 9.40
N PHE A 43 -14.28 -10.15 9.84
CA PHE A 43 -13.49 -11.21 10.46
C PHE A 43 -12.92 -10.71 11.79
N GLY A 44 -13.05 -11.52 12.84
CA GLY A 44 -12.51 -11.22 14.14
C GLY A 44 -10.99 -11.44 14.21
N ALA A 45 -10.38 -11.12 15.35
CA ALA A 45 -8.94 -11.29 15.58
C ALA A 45 -8.44 -12.75 15.48
N SER A 46 -9.33 -13.72 15.67
CA SER A 46 -9.04 -15.16 15.45
C SER A 46 -8.89 -15.51 13.96
N GLY A 47 -9.27 -14.59 13.06
CA GLY A 47 -9.38 -14.84 11.63
C GLY A 47 -10.68 -15.54 11.23
N LEU A 48 -11.59 -15.83 12.17
CA LEU A 48 -12.90 -16.41 11.86
C LEU A 48 -13.91 -15.31 11.49
N PRO A 49 -14.86 -15.59 10.57
CA PRO A 49 -15.90 -14.63 10.23
C PRO A 49 -16.88 -14.47 11.39
N ASP A 50 -17.07 -13.24 11.85
CA ASP A 50 -18.00 -12.88 12.93
C ASP A 50 -19.18 -12.02 12.43
N ALA A 51 -19.16 -11.59 11.15
CA ALA A 51 -20.31 -10.99 10.48
C ALA A 51 -20.49 -11.52 9.05
N TRP A 52 -21.76 -11.63 8.65
CA TRP A 52 -22.19 -12.20 7.37
C TRP A 52 -23.37 -11.42 6.80
N SER A 53 -23.37 -11.17 5.50
CA SER A 53 -24.43 -10.43 4.80
C SER A 53 -24.97 -11.21 3.60
N SER A 54 -26.12 -10.78 3.05
CA SER A 54 -26.61 -11.34 1.79
C SER A 54 -25.65 -11.06 0.64
N LYS A 55 -25.53 -12.00 -0.30
CA LYS A 55 -24.76 -11.80 -1.52
C LYS A 55 -25.35 -10.63 -2.31
N SER A 56 -24.50 -9.67 -2.61
CA SER A 56 -24.80 -8.53 -3.46
C SER A 56 -23.49 -8.09 -4.14
N PHE A 57 -23.60 -7.32 -5.22
CA PHE A 57 -22.43 -6.77 -5.88
C PHE A 57 -21.53 -6.02 -4.89
N ILE A 58 -22.11 -5.14 -4.06
CA ILE A 58 -21.33 -4.35 -3.10
C ILE A 58 -20.66 -5.23 -2.05
N ASN A 59 -21.36 -6.19 -1.45
CA ASN A 59 -20.78 -7.02 -0.37
C ASN A 59 -19.63 -7.91 -0.87
N VAL A 60 -19.62 -8.26 -2.15
CA VAL A 60 -18.59 -9.13 -2.74
C VAL A 60 -17.44 -8.33 -3.36
N TYR A 61 -17.72 -7.21 -4.04
CA TYR A 61 -16.70 -6.41 -4.74
C TYR A 61 -16.11 -5.28 -3.91
N LEU A 62 -16.65 -4.97 -2.71
CA LEU A 62 -16.13 -3.85 -1.91
C LEU A 62 -14.63 -3.96 -1.64
N LEU A 63 -14.13 -5.12 -1.20
CA LEU A 63 -12.70 -5.32 -0.93
C LEU A 63 -11.83 -5.18 -2.20
N PRO A 64 -12.11 -5.84 -3.33
CA PRO A 64 -11.40 -5.61 -4.60
C PRO A 64 -11.43 -4.15 -5.09
N LEU A 65 -12.57 -3.45 -4.94
CA LEU A 65 -12.70 -2.07 -5.38
C LEU A 65 -11.94 -1.10 -4.47
N ILE A 66 -11.94 -1.32 -3.16
CA ILE A 66 -11.06 -0.61 -2.22
C ILE A 66 -9.60 -0.87 -2.59
N ASN A 67 -9.24 -2.10 -2.96
CA ASN A 67 -7.88 -2.44 -3.39
C ASN A 67 -7.44 -1.63 -4.61
N LEU A 68 -8.30 -1.59 -5.65
CA LEU A 68 -8.07 -0.76 -6.83
C LEU A 68 -7.95 0.74 -6.47
N LEU A 69 -8.84 1.24 -5.61
CA LEU A 69 -8.85 2.63 -5.21
C LEU A 69 -7.56 3.01 -4.46
N VAL A 70 -7.12 2.19 -3.51
CA VAL A 70 -5.88 2.40 -2.76
C VAL A 70 -4.68 2.40 -3.71
N TYR A 71 -4.59 1.39 -4.60
CA TYR A 71 -3.53 1.31 -5.59
C TYR A 71 -3.43 2.58 -6.44
N LEU A 72 -4.55 2.99 -7.04
CA LEU A 72 -4.61 4.18 -7.89
C LEU A 72 -4.29 5.44 -7.08
N PHE A 73 -4.89 5.61 -5.91
CA PHE A 73 -4.68 6.80 -5.09
C PHE A 73 -3.22 6.96 -4.68
N THR A 74 -2.59 5.89 -4.19
CA THR A 74 -1.17 5.92 -3.81
C THR A 74 -0.26 6.13 -5.01
N LEU A 75 -0.51 5.45 -6.14
CA LEU A 75 0.24 5.64 -7.38
C LEU A 75 0.15 7.09 -7.87
N LEU A 76 -1.06 7.65 -7.94
CA LEU A 76 -1.31 9.01 -8.41
C LEU A 76 -0.70 10.05 -7.49
N ILE A 77 -0.75 9.86 -6.16
CA ILE A 77 -0.03 10.70 -5.20
C ILE A 77 1.47 10.68 -5.48
N ASN A 78 2.04 9.49 -5.62
CA ASN A 78 3.47 9.33 -5.81
C ASN A 78 3.92 10.00 -7.12
N LEU A 79 3.21 9.76 -8.22
CA LEU A 79 3.53 10.32 -9.53
C LEU A 79 3.32 11.83 -9.58
N PHE A 80 2.14 12.34 -9.20
CA PHE A 80 1.74 13.72 -9.48
C PHE A 80 2.14 14.71 -8.40
N PHE A 81 2.13 14.30 -7.13
CA PHE A 81 2.38 15.22 -6.01
C PHE A 81 3.79 15.08 -5.45
N ILE A 82 4.40 13.89 -5.59
CA ILE A 82 5.74 13.65 -5.03
C ILE A 82 6.81 13.67 -6.11
N MET A 83 6.68 12.96 -7.24
CA MET A 83 7.75 12.85 -8.26
C MET A 83 7.72 13.93 -9.34
N ARG A 84 6.53 14.40 -9.73
CA ARG A 84 6.38 15.41 -10.79
C ARG A 84 6.98 16.79 -10.45
N PRO A 85 6.88 17.33 -9.21
CA PRO A 85 7.43 18.66 -8.91
C PRO A 85 8.95 18.73 -9.14
N ASP A 86 9.46 19.77 -9.78
CA ASP A 86 10.92 19.83 -10.03
C ASP A 86 11.73 20.18 -8.77
N ASN A 87 11.10 20.78 -7.75
CA ASN A 87 11.77 21.23 -6.54
C ASN A 87 11.32 20.40 -5.31
N PRO A 88 12.22 19.70 -4.61
CA PRO A 88 11.88 18.88 -3.44
C PRO A 88 11.35 19.71 -2.26
N ARG A 89 11.67 21.01 -2.19
CA ARG A 89 11.18 21.93 -1.15
C ARG A 89 9.66 22.08 -1.14
N LYS A 90 9.00 21.84 -2.28
CA LYS A 90 7.52 21.88 -2.41
C LYS A 90 6.83 20.62 -1.89
N VAL A 91 7.61 19.56 -1.65
CA VAL A 91 7.10 18.23 -1.28
C VAL A 91 7.44 17.89 0.17
N VAL A 92 8.65 18.26 0.61
CA VAL A 92 9.11 18.01 1.98
C VAL A 92 8.46 19.02 2.94
N ASN A 93 7.68 18.51 3.89
CA ASN A 93 6.97 19.31 4.89
C ASN A 93 7.88 19.67 6.07
N LEU A 94 8.77 20.62 5.87
CA LEU A 94 9.66 21.23 6.87
C LEU A 94 9.59 22.76 6.79
N SER A 95 10.06 23.46 7.81
CA SER A 95 10.21 24.93 7.75
C SER A 95 11.28 25.33 6.72
N GLU A 96 11.21 26.55 6.18
CA GLU A 96 12.21 27.03 5.21
C GLU A 96 13.62 27.06 5.81
N LYS A 97 13.76 27.40 7.10
CA LYS A 97 15.05 27.36 7.83
C LYS A 97 15.65 25.95 7.88
N GLU A 98 14.82 24.93 8.13
CA GLU A 98 15.27 23.53 8.13
C GLU A 98 15.64 23.07 6.72
N LYS A 99 14.84 23.43 5.71
CA LYS A 99 15.15 23.12 4.30
C LYS A 99 16.48 23.72 3.86
N ASP A 100 16.76 24.97 4.26
CA ASP A 100 18.03 25.64 3.98
C ASP A 100 19.21 24.94 4.66
N ALA A 101 19.04 24.55 5.92
CA ALA A 101 20.08 23.85 6.68
C ALA A 101 20.37 22.44 6.14
N LEU A 102 19.35 21.71 5.67
CA LEU A 102 19.51 20.37 5.10
C LEU A 102 20.10 20.39 3.68
N GLY A 103 19.80 21.43 2.90
CA GLY A 103 20.25 21.57 1.53
C GLY A 103 19.50 20.68 0.51
N PRO A 104 19.66 20.95 -0.80
CA PRO A 104 18.87 20.32 -1.86
C PRO A 104 19.07 18.80 -1.99
N GLU A 105 20.30 18.31 -1.77
CA GLU A 105 20.62 16.89 -1.88
C GLU A 105 19.91 16.04 -0.82
N ARG A 106 19.89 16.51 0.43
CA ARG A 106 19.23 15.80 1.53
C ARG A 106 17.71 15.85 1.37
N LEU A 107 17.15 16.95 0.90
CA LEU A 107 15.72 17.05 0.57
C LEU A 107 15.33 16.07 -0.55
N GLU A 108 16.18 15.90 -1.58
CA GLU A 108 15.96 14.87 -2.60
C GLU A 108 16.11 13.44 -2.06
N THR A 109 17.00 13.23 -1.10
CA THR A 109 17.14 11.92 -0.42
C THR A 109 15.88 11.58 0.36
N ILE A 110 15.34 12.54 1.13
CA ILE A 110 14.07 12.38 1.86
C ILE A 110 12.95 12.07 0.87
N ARG A 111 12.81 12.87 -0.19
CA ARG A 111 11.80 12.69 -1.22
C ARG A 111 11.89 11.31 -1.88
N THR A 112 13.09 10.91 -2.29
CA THR A 112 13.32 9.59 -2.92
C THR A 112 12.99 8.45 -1.95
N PHE A 113 13.41 8.57 -0.69
CA PHE A 113 13.06 7.59 0.32
C PHE A 113 11.55 7.48 0.52
N THR A 114 10.84 8.60 0.61
CA THR A 114 9.37 8.65 0.70
C THR A 114 8.70 7.98 -0.49
N THR A 115 9.15 8.25 -1.73
CA THR A 115 8.55 7.63 -2.93
C THR A 115 8.67 6.11 -2.92
N ARG A 116 9.84 5.57 -2.56
CA ARG A 116 10.10 4.12 -2.47
C ARG A 116 9.30 3.49 -1.34
N GLY A 117 9.20 4.20 -0.23
CA GLY A 117 8.42 3.79 0.91
C GLY A 117 6.93 3.70 0.60
N LEU A 118 6.37 4.69 -0.09
CA LEU A 118 4.97 4.66 -0.53
C LEU A 118 4.70 3.52 -1.51
N TRP A 119 5.61 3.24 -2.44
CA TRP A 119 5.50 2.07 -3.32
C TRP A 119 5.48 0.75 -2.51
N LEU A 120 6.36 0.61 -1.52
CA LEU A 120 6.41 -0.58 -0.67
C LEU A 120 5.13 -0.73 0.17
N ILE A 121 4.64 0.35 0.77
CA ILE A 121 3.37 0.37 1.50
C ILE A 121 2.22 0.00 0.56
N ASN A 122 2.18 0.57 -0.66
CA ASN A 122 1.16 0.25 -1.66
C ASN A 122 1.17 -1.25 -1.98
N THR A 123 2.35 -1.83 -2.20
CA THR A 123 2.53 -3.27 -2.47
C THR A 123 2.02 -4.13 -1.31
N LEU A 124 2.37 -3.79 -0.07
CA LEU A 124 1.94 -4.56 1.11
C LEU A 124 0.42 -4.44 1.36
N VAL A 125 -0.14 -3.24 1.22
CA VAL A 125 -1.57 -3.02 1.44
C VAL A 125 -2.39 -3.71 0.35
N THR A 126 -1.98 -3.60 -0.92
CA THR A 126 -2.68 -4.28 -2.03
C THR A 126 -2.59 -5.79 -1.92
N ALA A 127 -1.43 -6.34 -1.49
CA ALA A 127 -1.27 -7.75 -1.16
C ALA A 127 -2.20 -8.20 -0.02
N THR A 128 -2.32 -7.37 1.03
CA THR A 128 -3.22 -7.64 2.17
C THR A 128 -4.67 -7.69 1.70
N LEU A 129 -5.12 -6.70 0.93
CA LEU A 129 -6.50 -6.64 0.42
C LEU A 129 -6.80 -7.78 -0.57
N ALA A 130 -5.82 -8.19 -1.37
CA ALA A 130 -5.91 -9.37 -2.22
C ALA A 130 -6.05 -10.66 -1.41
N TYR A 131 -5.26 -10.82 -0.35
CA TYR A 131 -5.36 -11.95 0.57
C TYR A 131 -6.71 -11.98 1.31
N LEU A 132 -7.20 -10.84 1.79
CA LEU A 132 -8.52 -10.73 2.41
C LEU A 132 -9.65 -11.06 1.43
N THR A 133 -9.51 -10.68 0.16
CA THR A 133 -10.45 -11.03 -0.92
C THR A 133 -10.47 -12.54 -1.15
N PHE A 134 -9.28 -13.13 -1.36
CA PHE A 134 -9.12 -14.58 -1.50
C PHE A 134 -9.74 -15.32 -0.31
N GLY A 135 -9.43 -14.86 0.90
CA GLY A 135 -9.90 -15.52 2.10
C GLY A 135 -11.40 -15.41 2.30
N SER A 136 -11.97 -14.23 2.05
CA SER A 136 -13.43 -14.00 2.09
C SER A 136 -14.18 -14.93 1.14
N ILE A 137 -13.70 -15.06 -0.10
CA ILE A 137 -14.32 -15.90 -1.11
C ILE A 137 -14.21 -17.38 -0.75
N ASN A 138 -13.03 -17.86 -0.36
CA ASN A 138 -12.87 -19.27 0.01
C ASN A 138 -13.65 -19.63 1.28
N THR A 139 -13.77 -18.69 2.23
CA THR A 139 -14.60 -18.88 3.42
C THR A 139 -16.08 -18.98 3.05
N ALA A 140 -16.56 -18.11 2.14
CA ALA A 140 -17.92 -18.18 1.64
C ALA A 140 -18.20 -19.49 0.88
N LEU A 141 -17.24 -20.01 0.13
CA LEU A 141 -17.34 -21.27 -0.61
C LEU A 141 -17.17 -22.51 0.27
N GLY A 142 -16.94 -22.35 1.58
CA GLY A 142 -16.70 -23.46 2.51
C GLY A 142 -15.38 -24.20 2.28
N ARG A 143 -14.41 -23.56 1.61
CA ARG A 143 -13.08 -24.13 1.32
C ARG A 143 -12.07 -23.88 2.45
N GLN A 144 -12.37 -22.94 3.33
CA GLN A 144 -11.58 -22.64 4.54
C GLN A 144 -12.49 -22.05 5.63
N ASP A 145 -12.10 -22.18 6.90
CA ASP A 145 -12.92 -21.72 8.03
C ASP A 145 -12.86 -20.19 8.24
N GLY A 146 -11.84 -19.53 7.67
CA GLY A 146 -11.60 -18.10 7.83
C GLY A 146 -10.26 -17.69 7.25
N LEU A 147 -9.75 -16.52 7.63
CA LEU A 147 -8.44 -16.01 7.24
C LEU A 147 -7.29 -16.75 7.94
N GLY A 148 -7.51 -17.19 9.18
CA GLY A 148 -6.46 -17.80 10.00
C GLY A 148 -5.37 -16.82 10.45
N TRP A 149 -4.33 -17.32 11.11
CA TRP A 149 -3.31 -16.48 11.76
C TRP A 149 -2.39 -15.74 10.79
N PHE A 150 -2.30 -16.20 9.53
CA PHE A 150 -1.40 -15.65 8.53
C PHE A 150 -1.69 -14.17 8.21
N MET A 151 -2.93 -13.69 8.41
CA MET A 151 -3.27 -12.27 8.28
C MET A 151 -2.40 -11.37 9.19
N TRP A 152 -1.98 -11.87 10.35
CA TRP A 152 -1.14 -11.12 11.28
C TRP A 152 0.28 -10.89 10.76
N LEU A 153 0.76 -11.72 9.83
CA LEU A 153 2.04 -11.49 9.17
C LEU A 153 1.98 -10.22 8.30
N PHE A 154 0.89 -10.00 7.56
CA PHE A 154 0.68 -8.77 6.80
C PHE A 154 0.62 -7.55 7.72
N PHE A 155 -0.13 -7.64 8.82
CA PHE A 155 -0.20 -6.58 9.81
C PHE A 155 1.18 -6.25 10.39
N ALA A 156 1.93 -7.27 10.83
CA ALA A 156 3.28 -7.09 11.37
C ALA A 156 4.24 -6.49 10.33
N ALA A 157 4.18 -6.96 9.09
CA ALA A 157 5.01 -6.42 8.00
C ALA A 157 4.73 -4.94 7.74
N ILE A 158 3.45 -4.54 7.67
CA ILE A 158 3.05 -3.13 7.50
C ILE A 158 3.54 -2.30 8.69
N MET A 159 3.39 -2.78 9.92
CA MET A 159 3.85 -2.06 11.13
C MET A 159 5.36 -1.87 11.14
N VAL A 160 6.13 -2.94 10.90
CA VAL A 160 7.60 -2.89 10.88
C VAL A 160 8.09 -1.94 9.79
N VAL A 161 7.55 -2.04 8.57
CA VAL A 161 7.93 -1.16 7.47
C VAL A 161 7.56 0.29 7.77
N SER A 162 6.35 0.56 8.26
CA SER A 162 5.89 1.92 8.55
C SER A 162 6.69 2.58 9.67
N ILE A 163 6.95 1.85 10.77
CA ILE A 163 7.77 2.34 11.88
C ILE A 163 9.22 2.57 11.42
N GLY A 164 9.80 1.61 10.69
CA GLY A 164 11.16 1.74 10.17
C GLY A 164 11.31 2.92 9.23
N MET A 165 10.32 3.15 8.37
CA MET A 165 10.25 4.32 7.49
C MET A 165 10.13 5.62 8.28
N ALA A 166 9.24 5.70 9.27
CA ALA A 166 9.08 6.88 10.11
C ALA A 166 10.39 7.24 10.82
N ILE A 167 11.04 6.27 11.47
CA ILE A 167 12.33 6.45 12.14
C ILE A 167 13.39 6.95 11.16
N LYS A 168 13.48 6.33 9.97
CA LYS A 168 14.49 6.70 8.98
C LYS A 168 14.24 8.08 8.38
N THR A 169 13.00 8.46 8.12
CA THR A 169 12.64 9.80 7.66
C THR A 169 12.97 10.85 8.72
N LEU A 170 12.65 10.60 9.99
CA LEU A 170 13.00 11.51 11.08
C LEU A 170 14.53 11.71 11.20
N LYS A 171 15.30 10.63 11.06
CA LYS A 171 16.76 10.70 11.03
C LYS A 171 17.27 11.51 9.83
N LEU A 172 16.72 11.30 8.63
CA LEU A 172 17.11 12.06 7.44
C LEU A 172 16.73 13.55 7.54
N SER A 173 15.66 13.88 8.26
CA SER A 173 15.23 15.24 8.51
C SER A 173 15.96 15.92 9.66
N SER A 174 16.76 15.20 10.46
CA SER A 174 17.48 15.79 11.59
C SER A 174 18.75 16.54 11.13
N LEU A 175 19.05 17.65 11.82
CA LEU A 175 20.24 18.45 11.56
C LEU A 175 21.53 17.77 12.04
N ASP A 176 21.42 16.89 13.03
CA ASP A 176 22.55 16.15 13.62
C ASP A 176 23.00 14.95 12.76
N HIS A 177 22.27 14.63 11.70
CA HIS A 177 22.63 13.51 10.83
C HIS A 177 23.93 13.82 10.06
N PRO A 178 24.93 12.91 10.02
CA PRO A 178 26.19 13.15 9.32
C PRO A 178 25.94 13.56 7.87
N LYS A 179 26.65 14.61 7.41
CA LYS A 179 26.57 15.10 6.03
C LYS A 179 26.84 13.95 5.07
N ILE A 180 26.00 13.82 4.04
CA ILE A 180 26.21 12.84 2.98
C ILE A 180 27.54 13.23 2.32
N LYS A 181 28.52 12.32 2.29
CA LYS A 181 29.78 12.58 1.61
C LYS A 181 29.48 12.58 0.11
N SER A 182 29.76 13.72 -0.54
CA SER A 182 29.73 13.89 -2.00
C SER A 182 30.67 12.93 -2.71
#